data_AF-A0A2N6BPI4-F1
#
_entry.id   AF-A0A2N6BPI4-F1
#
_cell.length_a   1.000
_cell.length_b   1.000
_cell.length_c   1.000
_cell.angle_alpha   90.00
_cell.angle_beta   90.00
_cell.angle_gamma   90.00
#
_symmetry.space_group_name_H-M   'P 1'
#
loop_
_entity.id
_entity.type
_entity.pdbx_description
1 polymer ?
#
loop_
_entity_poly.entity_id
_entity_poly.type
_entity_poly.pdbx_seq_one_letter_code
_entity_poly.pdbx_strand_id
1 'polypeptide(L)'
;MALAKKSTPLVLPISKLVNLLKRFDQLIGPSLSSLMKRNPSSTLLSLDEVESILVIRPGGIGDAVLTLPMMNSLRRSFPRARIDVLAERRNAGVYRVCEPEPMLYLYDVNPLETFKTLKAKHYDLIIDTEQFHYLSGIYANL
;
A
#
# COMPACT_ATOMS: atom_id res chain seq x y z
N MET A 1 6.81 -57.94 3.39
CA MET A 1 6.21 -57.16 2.29
C MET A 1 5.28 -56.11 2.89
N ALA A 2 5.73 -54.86 3.02
CA ALA A 2 4.90 -53.73 3.42
C ALA A 2 5.35 -52.51 2.60
N LEU A 3 4.53 -52.11 1.64
CA LEU A 3 4.73 -50.93 0.80
C LEU A 3 4.34 -49.68 1.61
N ALA A 4 5.34 -48.94 2.06
CA ALA A 4 5.13 -47.63 2.67
C ALA A 4 4.61 -46.65 1.60
N LYS A 5 3.33 -46.27 1.73
CA LYS A 5 2.66 -45.27 0.90
C LYS A 5 3.28 -43.90 1.22
N LYS A 6 4.19 -43.41 0.36
CA LYS A 6 4.74 -42.05 0.47
C LYS A 6 3.61 -41.04 0.36
N SER A 7 3.35 -40.32 1.44
CA SER A 7 2.51 -39.13 1.47
C SER A 7 3.25 -37.99 0.75
N THR A 8 2.79 -37.67 -0.46
CA THR A 8 3.23 -36.45 -1.15
C THR A 8 2.66 -35.23 -0.40
N PRO A 9 3.50 -34.24 -0.03
CA PRO A 9 2.98 -33.03 0.59
C PRO A 9 2.11 -32.28 -0.42
N LEU A 10 0.90 -31.91 0.01
CA LEU A 10 -0.04 -31.10 -0.76
C LEU A 10 0.50 -29.67 -0.85
N VAL A 11 1.51 -29.44 -1.67
CA VAL A 11 2.01 -28.11 -1.99
C VAL A 11 1.04 -27.52 -3.02
N LEU A 12 0.08 -26.73 -2.56
CA LEU A 12 -0.75 -25.93 -3.47
C LEU A 12 0.20 -25.04 -4.30
N PRO A 13 0.14 -25.09 -5.64
CA PRO A 13 0.98 -24.22 -6.45
C PRO A 13 0.65 -22.78 -6.11
N ILE A 14 1.68 -21.97 -5.86
CA ILE A 14 1.58 -20.56 -5.43
C ILE A 14 0.59 -19.77 -6.31
N SER A 15 0.51 -20.10 -7.60
CA SER A 15 -0.43 -19.53 -8.56
C SER A 15 -1.92 -19.74 -8.20
N LYS A 16 -2.29 -20.91 -7.64
CA LYS A 16 -3.67 -21.17 -7.18
C LYS A 16 -4.02 -20.34 -5.95
N LEU A 17 -3.07 -20.17 -5.03
CA LEU A 17 -3.25 -19.34 -3.84
C LEU A 17 -3.42 -17.86 -4.24
N VAL A 18 -2.57 -17.35 -5.12
CA VAL A 18 -2.66 -15.98 -5.64
C VAL A 18 -3.99 -15.74 -6.35
N ASN A 19 -4.46 -16.69 -7.18
CA ASN A 19 -5.75 -16.58 -7.85
C ASN A 19 -6.93 -16.62 -6.87
N LEU A 20 -6.84 -17.40 -5.80
CA LEU A 20 -7.86 -17.45 -4.76
C LEU A 20 -7.93 -16.12 -4.00
N LEU A 21 -6.78 -15.54 -3.65
CA LEU A 21 -6.69 -14.23 -3.01
C LEU A 21 -7.26 -13.12 -3.91
N LYS A 22 -6.94 -13.13 -5.21
CA LYS A 22 -7.51 -12.18 -6.18
C LYS A 22 -9.03 -12.29 -6.29
N ARG A 23 -9.57 -13.51 -6.31
CA ARG A 23 -11.04 -13.74 -6.35
C ARG A 23 -11.71 -13.28 -5.07
N PHE A 24 -11.08 -13.51 -3.92
CA PHE A 24 -11.58 -13.03 -2.64
C PHE A 24 -11.60 -11.50 -2.58
N ASP A 25 -10.52 -10.86 -3.05
CA ASP A 25 -10.43 -9.40 -3.19
C ASP A 25 -11.53 -8.85 -4.10
N GLN A 26 -11.81 -9.51 -5.24
CA GLN A 26 -12.91 -9.13 -6.13
C GLN A 26 -14.30 -9.27 -5.51
N LEU A 27 -14.49 -10.20 -4.57
CA LEU A 27 -15.79 -10.48 -3.97
C LEU A 27 -16.08 -9.59 -2.75
N ILE A 28 -15.06 -9.33 -1.94
CA ILE A 28 -15.21 -8.61 -0.66
C ILE A 28 -14.74 -7.15 -0.78
N GLY A 29 -13.79 -6.88 -1.67
CA GLY A 29 -13.20 -5.56 -1.88
C GLY A 29 -14.22 -4.45 -2.12
N PRO A 30 -15.22 -4.61 -3.02
CA PRO A 30 -16.24 -3.59 -3.25
C PRO A 30 -17.07 -3.24 -2.00
N SER A 31 -17.49 -4.27 -1.25
CA SER A 31 -18.31 -4.10 -0.05
C SER A 31 -17.51 -3.47 1.10
N LEU A 32 -16.26 -3.90 1.30
CA LEU A 32 -15.39 -3.38 2.34
C LEU A 32 -14.94 -1.95 2.02
N SER A 33 -14.61 -1.65 0.76
CA SER A 33 -14.31 -0.31 0.28
C SER A 33 -15.51 0.62 0.48
N SER A 34 -16.73 0.16 0.15
CA SER A 34 -17.94 0.97 0.35
C SER A 34 -18.27 1.23 1.81
N LEU A 35 -17.99 0.28 2.73
CA LEU A 35 -18.21 0.46 4.17
C LEU A 35 -17.17 1.41 4.79
N MET A 36 -15.98 1.48 4.21
CA MET A 36 -14.90 2.38 4.63
C MET A 36 -14.95 3.75 3.98
N LYS A 37 -15.87 4.02 3.04
CA LYS A 37 -16.05 5.35 2.46
C LYS A 37 -16.34 6.35 3.58
N ARG A 38 -15.33 7.13 3.97
CA ARG A 38 -15.53 8.28 4.84
C ARG A 38 -16.45 9.25 4.10
N ASN A 39 -17.47 9.73 4.79
CA ASN A 39 -18.26 10.86 4.32
C ASN A 39 -17.26 12.01 4.11
N PRO A 40 -17.14 12.59 2.90
CA PRO A 40 -16.14 13.61 2.63
C PRO A 40 -16.55 14.87 3.39
N SER A 41 -16.17 14.94 4.67
CA SER A 41 -15.99 16.20 5.36
C SER A 41 -14.67 16.76 4.86
N SER A 42 -14.64 17.09 3.57
CA SER A 42 -13.53 17.78 2.95
C SER A 42 -13.65 19.24 3.35
N THR A 43 -13.27 19.55 4.59
CA THR A 43 -12.73 20.88 4.84
C THR A 43 -11.56 21.01 3.88
N LEU A 44 -11.66 21.92 2.91
CA LEU A 44 -10.60 22.17 1.96
C LEU A 44 -9.37 22.64 2.74
N LEU A 45 -8.46 21.72 3.04
CA LEU A 45 -7.16 22.06 3.61
C LEU A 45 -6.42 22.92 2.60
N SER A 46 -5.98 24.09 3.03
CA SER A 46 -4.96 24.86 2.33
C SER A 46 -3.65 24.06 2.32
N LEU A 47 -2.80 24.30 1.32
CA LEU A 47 -1.53 23.57 1.19
C LEU A 47 -0.63 23.70 2.44
N ASP A 48 -0.76 24.82 3.16
CA ASP A 48 -0.02 25.10 4.39
C ASP A 48 -0.51 24.33 5.63
N GLU A 49 -1.71 23.76 5.57
CA GLU A 49 -2.31 22.95 6.64
C GLU A 49 -2.03 21.45 6.47
N VAL A 50 -1.50 21.02 5.32
CA VAL A 50 -1.15 19.62 5.09
C VAL A 50 0.18 19.31 5.78
N GLU A 51 0.12 18.57 6.88
CA GLU A 51 1.30 18.18 7.67
C GLU A 51 1.73 16.74 7.38
N SER A 52 0.85 15.91 6.84
CA SER A 52 1.11 14.48 6.62
C SER A 52 0.51 13.94 5.32
N ILE A 53 1.36 13.28 4.53
CA ILE A 53 1.02 12.70 3.23
C ILE A 53 1.41 11.23 3.22
N LEU A 54 0.51 10.34 2.80
CA LEU A 54 0.81 8.95 2.49
C LEU A 54 0.74 8.72 0.99
N VAL A 55 1.83 8.24 0.40
CA VAL A 55 1.84 7.79 -1.00
C VAL A 55 1.77 6.26 -1.04
N ILE A 56 0.80 5.71 -1.76
CA ILE A 56 0.60 4.26 -1.91
C ILE A 56 1.07 3.85 -3.31
N ARG A 57 2.17 3.08 -3.35
CA ARG A 57 2.70 2.46 -4.59
C ARG A 57 3.36 1.10 -4.29
N PRO A 58 2.55 0.08 -4.01
CA PRO A 58 3.01 -1.29 -4.18
C PRO A 58 3.32 -1.59 -5.66
N GLY A 59 3.83 -2.78 -5.97
CA GLY A 59 4.17 -3.18 -7.35
C GLY A 59 5.68 -3.29 -7.64
N GLY A 60 6.02 -3.19 -8.93
CA GLY A 60 7.38 -3.40 -9.42
C GLY A 60 8.36 -2.28 -9.07
N ILE A 61 9.64 -2.48 -9.38
CA ILE A 61 10.66 -1.43 -9.26
C ILE A 61 10.41 -0.31 -10.28
N GLY A 62 10.07 -0.65 -11.52
CA GLY A 62 9.78 0.34 -12.57
C GLY A 62 8.63 1.27 -12.18
N ASP A 63 7.61 0.70 -11.55
CA ASP A 63 6.47 1.43 -11.00
C ASP A 63 6.86 2.45 -9.94
N ALA A 64 7.80 2.11 -9.06
CA ALA A 64 8.34 3.03 -8.06
C ALA A 64 9.27 4.09 -8.66
N VAL A 65 10.01 3.76 -9.73
CA VAL A 65 10.85 4.75 -10.43
C VAL A 65 9.98 5.81 -11.10
N LEU A 66 8.85 5.41 -11.68
CA LEU A 66 7.92 6.31 -12.33
C LEU A 66 7.20 7.26 -11.35
N THR A 67 7.17 6.96 -10.05
CA THR A 67 6.62 7.87 -9.03
C THR A 67 7.63 8.91 -8.52
N LEU A 68 8.93 8.77 -8.80
CA LEU A 68 9.95 9.70 -8.28
C LEU A 68 9.75 11.17 -8.70
N PRO A 69 9.36 11.51 -9.94
CA PRO A 69 9.05 12.90 -10.30
C PRO A 69 7.90 13.48 -9.48
N MET A 70 6.88 12.68 -9.17
CA MET A 70 5.76 13.07 -8.30
C MET A 70 6.26 13.30 -6.87
N MET A 71 7.09 12.39 -6.32
CA MET A 71 7.68 12.56 -4.99
C MET A 71 8.47 13.87 -4.88
N ASN A 72 9.29 14.18 -5.88
CA ASN A 72 10.04 15.45 -5.94
C ASN A 72 9.10 16.67 -5.98
N SER A 73 7.99 16.59 -6.70
CA SER A 73 7.00 17.68 -6.73
C SER A 73 6.31 17.84 -5.39
N LEU A 74 5.93 16.74 -4.73
CA LEU A 74 5.30 16.77 -3.41
C LEU A 74 6.21 17.42 -2.37
N ARG A 75 7.49 17.03 -2.34
CA ARG A 75 8.46 17.62 -1.39
C ARG A 75 8.65 19.13 -1.62
N ARG A 76 8.59 19.60 -2.87
CA ARG A 76 8.68 21.04 -3.18
C ARG A 76 7.42 21.80 -2.80
N SER A 77 6.25 21.22 -3.04
CA SER A 77 4.95 21.85 -2.73
C SER A 77 4.60 21.81 -1.25
N PHE A 78 5.06 20.78 -0.53
CA PHE A 78 4.78 20.56 0.89
C PHE A 78 6.09 20.38 1.68
N PRO A 79 6.93 21.42 1.76
CA PRO A 79 8.27 21.29 2.35
C PRO A 79 8.26 20.91 3.84
N ARG A 80 7.17 21.27 4.55
CA ARG A 80 6.97 20.96 5.97
C ARG A 80 6.27 19.62 6.22
N ALA A 81 5.61 19.06 5.21
CA ALA A 81 4.85 17.83 5.40
C ALA A 81 5.77 16.62 5.56
N ARG A 82 5.36 15.71 6.43
CA ARG A 82 5.89 14.35 6.47
C ARG A 82 5.32 13.58 5.28
N ILE A 83 6.20 13.00 4.46
CA ILE A 83 5.81 12.17 3.32
C ILE A 83 6.22 10.72 3.60
N ASP A 84 5.23 9.89 3.91
CA ASP A 84 5.40 8.47 4.17
C ASP A 84 5.02 7.68 2.90
N VAL A 85 5.63 6.51 2.68
CA VAL A 85 5.36 5.69 1.49
C VAL A 85 4.97 4.27 1.91
N LEU A 86 3.83 3.80 1.41
CA LEU A 86 3.43 2.39 1.46
C LEU A 86 3.95 1.70 0.19
N ALA A 87 4.90 0.79 0.40
CA ALA A 87 5.71 0.17 -0.64
C ALA A 87 5.80 -1.36 -0.44
N GLU A 88 6.48 -2.04 -1.37
CA GLU A 88 6.91 -3.42 -1.21
C GLU A 88 8.40 -3.48 -0.87
N ARG A 89 8.84 -4.50 -0.15
CA ARG A 89 10.26 -4.73 0.16
C ARG A 89 11.15 -4.70 -1.09
N ARG A 90 10.65 -5.17 -2.24
CA ARG A 90 11.41 -5.19 -3.50
C ARG A 90 11.60 -3.81 -4.14
N ASN A 91 10.73 -2.84 -3.87
CA ASN A 91 10.80 -1.50 -4.47
C ASN A 91 11.18 -0.40 -3.44
N ALA A 92 11.18 -0.72 -2.15
CA ALA A 92 11.56 0.15 -1.04
C ALA A 92 12.88 0.92 -1.26
N GLY A 93 13.88 0.27 -1.87
CA GLY A 93 15.19 0.90 -2.14
C GLY A 93 15.13 2.08 -3.10
N VAL A 94 14.11 2.15 -3.97
CA VAL A 94 13.94 3.25 -4.94
C VAL A 94 13.67 4.57 -4.23
N TYR A 95 12.85 4.55 -3.17
CA TYR A 95 12.46 5.76 -2.46
C TYR A 95 13.58 6.38 -1.63
N ARG A 96 14.61 5.60 -1.28
CA ARG A 96 15.82 6.11 -0.59
C ARG A 96 16.67 7.05 -1.46
N VAL A 97 16.42 7.08 -2.78
CA VAL A 97 17.13 7.96 -3.72
C VAL A 97 16.61 9.40 -3.64
N CYS A 98 15.32 9.58 -3.39
CA CYS A 98 14.68 10.90 -3.38
C CYS A 98 14.53 11.49 -1.97
N GLU A 99 14.57 10.63 -0.96
CA GLU A 99 14.45 10.98 0.45
C GLU A 99 15.62 10.30 1.18
N PRO A 100 16.45 11.01 1.95
CA PRO A 100 17.54 10.40 2.71
C PRO A 100 17.02 9.41 3.77
N GLU A 101 15.84 9.67 4.34
CA GLU A 101 15.20 8.87 5.38
C GLU A 101 13.68 8.78 5.16
N PRO A 102 13.21 8.11 4.09
CA PRO A 102 11.78 7.96 3.86
C PRO A 102 11.22 7.00 4.91
N MET A 103 10.13 7.40 5.56
CA MET A 103 9.38 6.47 6.39
C MET A 103 8.63 5.50 5.47
N LEU A 104 9.18 4.29 5.33
CA LEU A 104 8.68 3.25 4.44
C LEU A 104 7.87 2.23 5.22
N TYR A 105 6.65 1.99 4.78
CA TYR A 105 5.78 0.93 5.25
C TYR A 105 5.75 -0.20 4.23
N LEU A 106 6.19 -1.40 4.64
CA LEU A 106 6.30 -2.55 3.76
C LEU A 106 5.10 -3.46 3.94
N TYR A 107 4.10 -3.30 3.07
CA TYR A 107 2.85 -4.03 3.21
C TYR A 107 3.01 -5.54 2.98
N ASP A 108 4.02 -5.96 2.20
CA ASP A 108 4.31 -7.38 1.88
C ASP A 108 5.11 -8.11 2.97
N VAL A 109 5.53 -7.41 4.03
CA VAL A 109 6.28 -8.00 5.15
C VAL A 109 5.35 -8.27 6.33
N ASN A 110 4.66 -7.24 6.83
CA ASN A 110 3.71 -7.36 7.95
C ASN A 110 2.43 -6.56 7.66
N PRO A 111 1.50 -7.11 6.85
CA PRO A 111 0.32 -6.38 6.40
C PRO A 111 -0.56 -5.86 7.55
N LEU A 112 -0.78 -6.69 8.57
CA LEU A 112 -1.67 -6.35 9.69
C LEU A 112 -1.11 -5.22 10.56
N GLU A 113 0.17 -5.29 10.92
CA GLU A 113 0.83 -4.25 11.71
C GLU A 113 1.00 -2.96 10.91
N THR A 114 1.28 -3.08 9.61
CA THR A 114 1.32 -1.94 8.69
C THR A 114 -0.03 -1.22 8.68
N PHE A 115 -1.14 -1.97 8.52
CA PHE A 115 -2.48 -1.43 8.54
C PHE A 115 -2.81 -0.73 9.86
N LYS A 116 -2.55 -1.37 11.01
CA LYS A 116 -2.80 -0.76 12.33
C LYS A 116 -2.00 0.53 12.50
N THR A 117 -0.73 0.52 12.09
CA THR A 117 0.17 1.67 12.20
C THR A 117 -0.32 2.83 11.34
N LEU A 118 -0.66 2.57 10.07
CA LEU A 118 -1.13 3.60 9.16
C LEU A 118 -2.49 4.16 9.57
N LYS A 119 -3.40 3.31 10.07
CA LYS A 119 -4.71 3.74 10.59
C LYS A 119 -4.58 4.67 11.79
N ALA A 120 -3.63 4.40 12.69
CA ALA A 120 -3.40 5.24 13.87
C ALA A 120 -2.78 6.61 13.53
N LYS A 121 -2.16 6.75 12.35
CA LYS A 121 -1.45 7.97 11.95
C LYS A 121 -2.32 9.08 11.39
N HIS A 122 -3.53 8.77 10.92
CA HIS A 122 -4.49 9.71 10.33
C HIS A 122 -3.85 10.76 9.40
N TYR A 123 -3.63 10.40 8.14
CA TYR A 123 -3.03 11.31 7.16
C TYR A 123 -4.00 12.36 6.67
N ASP A 124 -3.48 13.58 6.44
CA ASP A 124 -4.25 14.69 5.86
C ASP A 124 -4.50 14.45 4.37
N LEU A 125 -3.52 13.85 3.68
CA LEU A 125 -3.60 13.51 2.27
C LEU A 125 -3.10 12.08 2.02
N ILE A 126 -3.89 11.30 1.27
CA ILE A 126 -3.49 9.98 0.79
C ILE A 126 -3.56 9.97 -0.73
N ILE A 127 -2.43 9.62 -1.37
CA ILE A 127 -2.32 9.53 -2.83
C ILE A 127 -2.13 8.06 -3.19
N ASP A 128 -3.21 7.44 -3.67
CA ASP A 128 -3.16 6.10 -4.23
C ASP A 128 -2.79 6.16 -5.72
N THR A 129 -1.68 5.55 -6.06
CA THR A 129 -1.20 5.47 -7.44
C THR A 129 -1.32 4.05 -8.01
N GLU A 130 -1.77 3.07 -7.23
CA GLU A 130 -1.96 1.68 -7.66
C GLU A 130 -3.15 1.56 -8.64
N GLN A 131 -3.03 0.66 -9.61
CA GLN A 131 -4.01 0.59 -10.70
C GLN A 131 -5.12 -0.44 -10.48
N PHE A 132 -4.94 -1.47 -9.65
CA PHE A 132 -5.81 -2.67 -9.71
C PHE A 132 -6.09 -3.43 -8.41
N HIS A 133 -5.86 -2.86 -7.22
CA HIS A 133 -6.02 -3.60 -5.97
C HIS A 133 -7.04 -2.95 -5.02
N TYR A 134 -8.11 -3.68 -4.66
CA TYR A 134 -9.08 -3.17 -3.67
C TYR A 134 -8.43 -2.92 -2.31
N LEU A 135 -7.33 -3.64 -2.04
CA LEU A 135 -6.47 -3.40 -0.88
C LEU A 135 -5.91 -1.98 -0.83
N SER A 136 -5.46 -1.39 -1.94
CA SER A 136 -4.97 0.00 -1.95
C SER A 136 -6.09 0.99 -1.65
N GLY A 137 -7.30 0.70 -2.16
CA GLY A 137 -8.52 1.45 -1.83
C GLY A 137 -8.89 1.42 -0.34
N ILE A 138 -8.60 0.33 0.38
CA ILE A 138 -8.76 0.28 1.84
C ILE A 138 -7.78 1.23 2.54
N TYR A 139 -6.51 1.23 2.10
CA TYR A 139 -5.50 2.15 2.64
C TYR A 139 -5.81 3.61 2.32
N ALA A 140 -6.41 3.90 1.16
CA ALA A 140 -6.84 5.24 0.77
C ALA A 140 -7.98 5.81 1.63
N ASN A 141 -8.65 4.98 2.44
CA ASN A 141 -9.78 5.37 3.29
C ASN A 141 -9.46 5.27 4.80
N LEU A 142 -8.18 5.17 5.17
CA LEU A 142 -7.74 5.11 6.58
C LEU A 142 -7.98 6.41 7.37
#